data_AF-A0AA87Q0N3-F1
#
_entry.id   AF-A0AA87Q0N3-F1
#
_cell.length_a   1.000
_cell.length_b   1.000
_cell.length_c   1.000
_cell.angle_alpha   90.00
_cell.angle_beta   90.00
_cell.angle_gamma   90.00
#
_symmetry.space_group_name_H-M   'P 1'
#
loop_
_entity.id
_entity.type
_entity.pdbx_description
1 polymer ?
#
loop_
_entity_poly.entity_id
_entity_poly.type
_entity_poly.pdbx_seq_one_letter_code
_entity_poly.pdbx_strand_id
1 'polypeptide(L)'
;MKSSKANVSAYSIDDDNGEAETELETIGRHMAKLKVKSLPRNYQLFHEALYGHDRGIASEIASLGPAPSQTKLDDIGLKHHLVSHCGLVARKSESDAAEMLREVANQLAEGLRKKQRFTREIDAAAPADDAMDCLNASLSNLLLYETELTERLRDCANLPVQVRNTLA
;
A
#
# COMPACT_ATOMS: atom_id res chain seq x y z
N MET A 1 7.69 15.27 50.26
CA MET A 1 8.03 14.58 49.00
C MET A 1 9.54 14.37 48.98
N LYS A 2 10.00 13.14 49.19
CA LYS A 2 11.41 12.79 49.37
C LYS A 2 12.01 12.35 48.02
N SER A 3 13.12 13.02 47.69
CA SER A 3 14.26 12.68 46.82
C SER A 3 14.17 11.50 45.84
N SER A 4 14.66 11.75 44.62
CA SER A 4 15.75 10.94 44.03
C SER A 4 16.36 11.70 42.84
N LYS A 5 17.49 12.37 43.08
CA LYS A 5 18.39 12.81 42.02
C LYS A 5 19.27 11.63 41.65
N ALA A 6 19.13 11.10 40.44
CA ALA A 6 20.04 10.12 39.88
C ALA A 6 21.35 10.84 39.52
N ASN A 7 22.42 10.58 40.28
CA ASN A 7 23.76 10.95 39.91
C ASN A 7 24.18 10.06 38.73
N VAL A 8 24.32 10.67 37.56
CA VAL A 8 24.98 10.04 36.41
C VAL A 8 26.47 10.00 36.73
N SER A 9 26.99 8.79 36.95
CA SER A 9 28.41 8.52 37.14
C SER A 9 29.14 8.96 35.87
N ALA A 10 29.87 10.07 35.96
CA ALA A 10 30.84 10.45 34.97
C ALA A 10 31.90 9.35 34.88
N TYR A 11 32.16 8.86 33.67
CA TYR A 11 33.32 8.03 33.38
C TYR A 11 34.57 8.83 33.75
N SER A 12 35.33 8.35 34.73
CA SER A 12 36.68 8.86 35.00
C SER A 12 37.56 8.49 33.81
N ILE A 13 37.94 9.49 33.03
CA ILE A 13 39.04 9.37 32.06
C ILE A 13 40.30 9.58 32.88
N ASP A 14 40.96 8.49 33.24
CA ASP A 14 42.30 8.53 33.79
C ASP A 14 43.25 8.98 32.66
N ASP A 15 43.73 10.22 32.77
CA ASP A 15 44.82 10.78 31.95
C ASP A 15 46.13 10.03 32.30
N ASP A 16 46.42 8.94 31.59
CA ASP A 16 47.76 8.36 31.52
C ASP A 16 48.39 8.71 30.16
N ASN A 17 49.31 9.66 30.20
CA ASN A 17 49.95 10.28 29.05
C ASN A 17 51.08 9.39 28.52
N GLY A 18 50.80 8.64 27.45
CA GLY A 18 51.82 7.94 26.67
C GLY A 18 51.31 7.56 25.28
N GLU A 19 51.57 8.39 24.27
CA GLU A 19 51.83 8.03 22.86
C GLU A 19 51.09 6.80 22.30
N ALA A 20 49.80 6.68 22.58
CA ALA A 20 48.90 5.71 21.95
C ALA A 20 47.97 6.54 21.09
N GLU A 21 48.21 6.55 19.77
CA GLU A 21 47.24 7.06 18.80
C GLU A 21 45.86 6.58 19.23
N THR A 22 44.93 7.52 19.46
CA THR A 22 43.60 7.11 19.91
C THR A 22 43.02 6.13 18.89
N GLU A 23 42.27 5.13 19.32
CA GLU A 23 41.74 4.09 18.41
C GLU A 23 41.00 4.71 17.21
N LEU A 24 40.33 5.84 17.45
CA LEU A 24 39.67 6.69 16.46
C LEU A 24 40.65 7.33 15.45
N GLU A 25 41.82 7.80 15.89
CA GLU A 25 42.87 8.30 14.99
C GLU A 25 43.43 7.20 14.09
N THR A 26 43.63 6.00 14.65
CA THR A 26 44.09 4.83 13.89
C THR A 26 43.06 4.42 12.83
N ILE A 27 41.78 4.31 13.23
CA ILE A 27 40.67 4.03 12.31
C ILE A 27 40.56 5.13 11.26
N GLY A 28 40.60 6.40 11.68
CA GLY A 28 40.51 7.57 10.81
C GLY A 28 41.61 7.59 9.76
N ARG A 29 42.84 7.24 10.12
CA ARG A 29 43.97 7.10 9.19
C ARG A 29 43.76 5.99 8.18
N HIS A 30 43.26 4.83 8.62
CA HIS A 30 42.91 3.73 7.73
C HIS A 30 41.81 4.11 6.73
N MET A 31 40.76 4.79 7.20
CA MET A 31 39.70 5.30 6.35
C MET A 31 40.20 6.35 5.36
N ALA A 32 41.06 7.27 5.79
CA ALA A 32 41.67 8.28 4.94
C ALA A 32 42.55 7.66 3.86
N LYS A 33 43.36 6.64 4.21
CA LYS A 33 44.20 5.90 3.26
C LYS A 33 43.39 5.24 2.15
N LEU A 34 42.20 4.73 2.48
CA LEU A 34 41.26 4.11 1.55
C LEU A 34 40.27 5.11 0.93
N LYS A 35 40.42 6.41 1.19
CA LYS A 35 39.52 7.48 0.69
C LYS A 35 38.05 7.26 1.06
N VAL A 36 37.79 6.66 2.22
CA VAL A 36 36.44 6.41 2.73
C VAL A 36 35.96 7.60 3.54
N LYS A 37 34.69 7.98 3.38
CA LYS A 37 34.06 9.08 4.14
C LYS A 37 33.98 8.74 5.63
N SER A 38 34.25 9.72 6.49
CA SER A 38 34.19 9.64 7.96
C SER A 38 32.75 9.61 8.50
N LEU A 39 32.00 8.57 8.14
CA LEU A 39 30.61 8.36 8.58
C LEU A 39 30.57 7.42 9.79
N PRO A 40 29.65 7.60 10.75
CA PRO A 40 29.54 6.75 11.93
C PRO A 40 29.49 5.23 11.63
N ARG A 41 28.77 4.82 10.57
CA ARG A 41 28.71 3.41 10.16
C ARG A 41 30.06 2.86 9.67
N ASN A 42 30.83 3.70 8.99
CA ASN A 42 32.14 3.31 8.49
C ASN A 42 33.11 3.15 9.67
N TYR A 43 33.02 4.00 10.70
CA TYR A 43 33.81 3.80 11.93
C TYR A 43 33.53 2.44 12.57
N GLN A 44 32.27 2.02 12.68
CA GLN A 44 31.95 0.68 13.20
C GLN A 44 32.56 -0.43 12.34
N LEU A 45 32.45 -0.32 11.01
CA LEU A 45 33.02 -1.31 10.08
C LEU A 45 34.55 -1.41 10.21
N PHE A 46 35.25 -0.27 10.28
CA PHE A 46 36.71 -0.25 10.41
C PHE A 46 37.19 -0.58 11.83
N HIS A 47 36.41 -0.27 12.85
CA HIS A 47 36.65 -0.74 14.21
C HIS A 47 36.59 -2.27 14.26
N GLU A 48 35.53 -2.89 13.72
CA GLU A 48 35.42 -4.34 13.68
C GLU A 48 36.51 -4.99 12.81
N ALA A 49 36.92 -4.34 11.72
CA ALA A 49 38.04 -4.83 10.91
C ALA A 49 39.38 -4.87 11.68
N LEU A 50 39.65 -3.87 12.53
CA LEU A 50 40.94 -3.75 13.22
C LEU A 50 40.96 -4.46 14.58
N TYR A 51 39.87 -4.34 15.34
CA TYR A 51 39.76 -4.77 16.73
C TYR A 51 38.71 -5.87 16.94
N GLY A 52 37.90 -6.16 15.93
CA GLY A 52 36.83 -7.14 16.01
C GLY A 52 37.30 -8.58 16.04
N HIS A 53 36.35 -9.47 16.31
CA HIS A 53 36.61 -10.90 16.38
C HIS A 53 36.75 -11.53 14.99
N ASP A 54 36.05 -10.98 14.00
CA ASP A 54 36.05 -11.49 12.63
C ASP A 54 37.11 -10.81 11.76
N ARG A 55 38.26 -11.49 11.59
CA ARG A 55 39.32 -11.03 10.68
C ARG A 55 38.95 -11.10 9.19
N GLY A 56 37.84 -11.75 8.85
CA GLY A 56 37.29 -11.79 7.50
C GLY A 56 36.95 -10.41 6.98
N ILE A 57 36.44 -9.51 7.83
CA ILE A 57 36.08 -8.13 7.45
C ILE A 57 37.32 -7.37 6.94
N ALA A 58 38.45 -7.45 7.65
CA ALA A 58 39.69 -6.80 7.25
C ALA A 58 40.20 -7.31 5.89
N SER A 59 40.15 -8.63 5.69
CA SER A 59 40.53 -9.26 4.43
C SER A 59 39.64 -8.84 3.27
N GLU A 60 38.32 -8.79 3.50
CA GLU A 60 37.34 -8.37 2.50
C GLU A 60 37.55 -6.89 2.13
N ILE A 61 37.75 -6.00 3.10
CA ILE A 61 38.06 -4.59 2.83
C ILE A 61 39.37 -4.45 2.06
N ALA A 62 40.41 -5.20 2.43
CA ALA A 62 41.69 -5.17 1.71
C ALA A 62 41.54 -5.64 0.25
N SER A 63 40.65 -6.60 -0.03
CA SER A 63 40.38 -7.10 -1.38
C SER A 63 39.70 -6.07 -2.29
N LEU A 64 39.03 -5.05 -1.73
CA LEU A 64 38.37 -3.99 -2.49
C LEU A 64 39.33 -2.98 -3.11
N GLY A 65 40.59 -2.94 -2.66
CA GLY A 65 41.62 -2.04 -3.18
C GLY A 65 41.58 -0.61 -2.60
N PRO A 66 42.30 0.35 -3.22
CA PRO A 66 42.65 1.65 -2.60
C PRO A 66 41.52 2.70 -2.58
N ALA A 67 40.31 2.38 -3.06
CA ALA A 67 39.15 3.26 -3.04
C ALA A 67 37.84 2.45 -3.11
N PRO A 68 37.47 1.73 -2.04
CA PRO A 68 36.25 0.93 -2.03
C PRO A 68 35.01 1.81 -2.21
N SER A 69 34.05 1.36 -3.03
CA SER A 69 32.76 2.03 -3.16
C SER A 69 31.92 1.81 -1.89
N GLN A 70 31.10 2.79 -1.54
CA GLN A 70 30.27 2.72 -0.34
C GLN A 70 29.30 1.52 -0.35
N THR A 71 28.75 1.16 -1.51
CA THR A 71 27.88 -0.01 -1.67
C THR A 71 28.60 -1.30 -1.25
N LYS A 72 29.86 -1.49 -1.66
CA LYS A 72 30.63 -2.69 -1.30
C LYS A 72 30.98 -2.73 0.19
N LEU A 73 31.23 -1.56 0.81
CA LEU A 73 31.42 -1.48 2.26
C LEU A 73 30.12 -1.80 3.01
N ASP A 74 28.99 -1.33 2.49
CA ASP A 74 27.68 -1.62 3.07
C ASP A 74 27.32 -3.12 2.93
N ASP A 75 27.69 -3.78 1.82
CA ASP A 75 27.52 -5.22 1.62
C ASP A 75 28.34 -6.05 2.61
N ILE A 76 29.60 -5.66 2.87
CA ILE A 76 30.44 -6.30 3.89
C ILE A 76 29.81 -6.09 5.27
N GLY A 77 29.40 -4.86 5.60
CA GLY A 77 28.74 -4.56 6.86
C GLY A 77 27.44 -5.35 7.07
N LEU A 78 26.69 -5.60 6.00
CA LEU A 78 25.47 -6.42 6.04
C LEU A 78 25.78 -7.91 6.19
N LYS A 79 26.77 -8.44 5.46
CA LYS A 79 27.21 -9.85 5.52
C LYS A 79 27.67 -10.23 6.93
N HIS A 80 28.35 -9.29 7.60
CA HIS A 80 28.85 -9.43 8.96
C HIS A 80 27.85 -8.95 10.03
N HIS A 81 26.61 -8.65 9.64
CA HIS A 81 25.52 -8.27 10.55
C HIS A 81 25.82 -7.08 11.46
N LEU A 82 26.57 -6.10 10.97
CA LEU A 82 26.88 -4.88 11.72
C LEU A 82 25.62 -4.04 11.93
N VAL A 83 25.37 -3.69 13.19
CA VAL A 83 24.15 -2.99 13.62
C VAL A 83 23.91 -1.70 12.83
N SER A 84 24.95 -0.90 12.57
CA SER A 84 24.82 0.34 11.79
C SER A 84 24.44 0.13 10.32
N HIS A 85 24.74 -1.04 9.75
CA HIS A 85 24.41 -1.38 8.37
C HIS A 85 23.05 -2.08 8.26
N CYS A 86 22.73 -2.99 9.19
CA CYS A 86 21.41 -3.63 9.26
C CYS A 86 20.27 -2.62 9.45
N GLY A 87 20.48 -1.59 10.29
CA GLY A 87 19.47 -0.54 10.51
C GLY A 87 19.15 0.30 9.27
N LEU A 88 20.08 0.43 8.32
CA LEU A 88 19.83 1.15 7.06
C LEU A 88 18.98 0.31 6.09
N VAL A 89 19.26 -0.99 6.01
CA VAL A 89 18.49 -1.92 5.17
C VAL A 89 17.06 -2.08 5.69
N ALA A 90 16.88 -2.21 7.00
CA ALA A 90 15.56 -2.29 7.61
C ALA A 90 14.70 -1.05 7.29
N ARG A 91 15.25 0.17 7.48
CA ARG A 91 14.53 1.41 7.15
C ARG A 91 14.19 1.54 5.67
N LYS A 92 15.11 1.13 4.79
CA LYS A 92 14.83 1.12 3.34
C LYS A 92 13.71 0.13 3.00
N SER A 93 13.78 -1.08 3.54
CA SER A 93 12.75 -2.11 3.34
C SER A 93 11.38 -1.70 3.89
N GLU A 94 11.34 -1.03 5.05
CA GLU A 94 10.10 -0.49 5.62
C GLU A 94 9.49 0.59 4.72
N SER A 95 10.33 1.48 4.17
CA SER A 95 9.89 2.51 3.23
C SER A 95 9.35 1.90 1.94
N ASP A 96 10.06 0.94 1.36
CA ASP A 96 9.67 0.25 0.12
C ASP A 96 8.35 -0.53 0.34
N ALA A 97 8.20 -1.20 1.49
CA ALA A 97 6.96 -1.89 1.85
C ALA A 97 5.78 -0.91 2.05
N ALA A 98 6.02 0.23 2.70
CA ALA A 98 5.00 1.26 2.88
C ALA A 98 4.55 1.87 1.54
N GLU A 99 5.47 2.02 0.58
CA GLU A 99 5.15 2.48 -0.77
C GLU A 99 4.29 1.47 -1.53
N MET A 100 4.67 0.19 -1.53
CA MET A 100 3.88 -0.88 -2.16
C MET A 100 2.47 -0.98 -1.55
N LEU A 101 2.34 -0.92 -0.22
CA LEU A 101 1.04 -0.96 0.45
C LEU A 101 0.15 0.24 0.05
N ARG A 102 0.76 1.42 -0.10
CA ARG A 102 0.03 2.62 -0.54
C ARG A 102 -0.44 2.50 -1.98
N GLU A 103 0.35 1.91 -2.86
CA GLU A 103 -0.06 1.63 -4.24
C GLU A 103 -1.24 0.66 -4.30
N VAL A 104 -1.16 -0.45 -3.57
CA VAL A 104 -2.25 -1.45 -3.48
C VAL A 104 -3.52 -0.82 -2.92
N ALA A 105 -3.41 0.01 -1.88
CA ALA A 105 -4.56 0.74 -1.32
C ALA A 105 -5.21 1.68 -2.34
N ASN A 106 -4.42 2.37 -3.18
CA ASN A 106 -4.94 3.23 -4.23
C ASN A 106 -5.68 2.42 -5.31
N GLN A 107 -5.10 1.31 -5.76
CA GLN A 107 -5.73 0.42 -6.74
C GLN A 107 -7.04 -0.16 -6.21
N LEU A 108 -7.09 -0.54 -4.93
CA LEU A 108 -8.32 -1.02 -4.29
C LEU A 108 -9.39 0.08 -4.20
N ALA A 109 -9.01 1.31 -3.86
CA ALA A 109 -9.92 2.44 -3.82
C ALA A 109 -10.52 2.74 -5.21
N GLU A 110 -9.72 2.66 -6.27
CA GLU A 110 -10.21 2.77 -7.65
C GLU A 110 -11.16 1.62 -8.02
N GLY A 111 -10.81 0.39 -7.65
CA GLY A 111 -11.67 -0.78 -7.86
C GLY A 111 -13.02 -0.64 -7.17
N LEU A 112 -13.03 -0.16 -5.92
CA LEU A 112 -14.27 0.11 -5.17
C LEU A 112 -15.12 1.19 -5.84
N ARG A 113 -14.52 2.28 -6.33
CA ARG A 113 -15.24 3.32 -7.07
C ARG A 113 -15.86 2.79 -8.36
N LYS A 114 -15.11 1.98 -9.12
CA LYS A 114 -15.62 1.32 -10.33
C LYS A 114 -16.80 0.40 -10.01
N LYS A 115 -16.69 -0.41 -8.96
CA LYS A 115 -17.78 -1.29 -8.50
C LYS A 115 -19.02 -0.51 -8.10
N GLN A 116 -18.86 0.54 -7.30
CA GLN A 116 -19.98 1.39 -6.88
C GLN A 116 -20.67 2.06 -8.07
N ARG A 117 -19.90 2.52 -9.06
CA ARG A 117 -20.45 3.08 -10.29
C ARG A 117 -21.25 2.04 -11.06
N PHE A 118 -20.69 0.84 -11.24
CA PHE A 118 -21.37 -0.25 -11.95
C PHE A 118 -22.68 -0.67 -11.26
N THR A 119 -22.68 -0.81 -9.93
CA THR A 119 -23.92 -1.10 -9.17
C THR A 119 -24.97 -0.01 -9.39
N ARG A 120 -24.59 1.28 -9.35
CA ARG A 120 -25.52 2.38 -9.62
C ARG A 120 -26.08 2.33 -11.04
N GLU A 121 -25.28 1.96 -12.02
CA GLU A 121 -25.71 1.82 -13.41
C GLU A 121 -26.69 0.64 -13.58
N ILE A 122 -26.48 -0.48 -12.88
CA ILE A 122 -27.44 -1.60 -12.82
C ILE A 122 -28.75 -1.19 -12.15
N ASP A 123 -28.67 -0.56 -10.97
CA ASP A 123 -29.86 -0.13 -10.23
C ASP A 123 -30.68 0.89 -11.05
N ALA A 124 -30.03 1.74 -11.83
CA ALA A 124 -30.68 2.67 -12.75
C ALA A 124 -31.32 1.99 -13.99
N ALA A 125 -30.95 0.75 -14.30
CA ALA A 125 -31.55 -0.06 -15.37
C ALA A 125 -32.71 -0.96 -14.87
N ALA A 126 -32.89 -1.07 -13.55
CA ALA A 126 -34.03 -1.75 -12.93
C ALA A 126 -35.44 -1.21 -13.27
N PRO A 127 -35.70 0.07 -13.65
CA PRO A 127 -37.06 0.51 -14.00
C PRO A 127 -37.61 -0.13 -15.28
N ALA A 128 -36.82 -0.94 -16.00
CA ALA A 128 -37.34 -1.78 -17.07
C ALA A 128 -38.36 -2.83 -16.57
N ASP A 129 -38.20 -3.31 -15.33
CA ASP A 129 -39.13 -4.26 -14.70
C ASP A 129 -40.47 -3.56 -14.39
N ASP A 130 -40.41 -2.39 -13.73
CA ASP A 130 -41.59 -1.55 -13.45
C ASP A 130 -42.32 -1.14 -14.75
N ALA A 131 -41.57 -0.79 -15.80
CA ALA A 131 -42.15 -0.45 -17.11
C ALA A 131 -42.83 -1.66 -17.77
N MET A 132 -42.27 -2.86 -17.61
CA MET A 132 -42.85 -4.09 -18.15
C MET A 132 -44.13 -4.47 -17.42
N ASP A 133 -44.18 -4.31 -16.10
CA ASP A 133 -45.38 -4.51 -15.29
C ASP A 133 -46.48 -3.51 -15.65
N CYS A 134 -46.14 -2.24 -15.85
CA CYS A 134 -47.09 -1.22 -16.30
C CYS A 134 -47.67 -1.53 -17.68
N LEU A 135 -46.83 -1.99 -18.61
CA LEU A 135 -47.26 -2.41 -19.95
C LEU A 135 -48.19 -3.63 -19.87
N ASN A 136 -47.85 -4.63 -19.06
CA ASN A 136 -48.65 -5.84 -18.89
C ASN A 136 -50.04 -5.53 -18.29
N ALA A 137 -50.10 -4.62 -17.30
CA ALA A 137 -51.37 -4.13 -16.76
C ALA A 137 -52.19 -3.38 -17.82
N SER A 138 -51.54 -2.55 -18.64
CA SER A 138 -52.21 -1.81 -19.73
C SER A 138 -52.78 -2.75 -20.79
N LEU A 139 -52.04 -3.78 -21.21
CA LEU A 139 -52.50 -4.79 -22.17
C LEU A 139 -53.67 -5.62 -21.62
N SER A 140 -53.61 -6.01 -20.34
CA SER A 140 -54.70 -6.74 -19.67
C SER A 140 -55.99 -5.93 -19.64
N ASN A 141 -55.88 -4.63 -19.33
CA ASN A 141 -57.03 -3.71 -19.36
C ASN A 141 -57.58 -3.52 -20.78
N LEU A 142 -56.71 -3.40 -21.78
CA LEU A 142 -57.14 -3.26 -23.17
C LEU A 142 -57.91 -4.49 -23.64
N LEU A 143 -57.42 -5.69 -23.32
CA LEU A 143 -58.09 -6.94 -23.66
C LEU A 143 -59.48 -7.02 -23.01
N LEU A 144 -59.60 -6.58 -21.74
CA LEU A 144 -60.89 -6.52 -21.06
C LEU A 144 -61.87 -5.60 -21.81
N TYR A 145 -61.44 -4.39 -22.18
CA TYR A 145 -62.28 -3.48 -22.94
C TYR A 145 -62.64 -4.03 -24.33
N GLU A 146 -61.72 -4.72 -25.00
CA GLU A 146 -62.01 -5.37 -26.27
C GLU A 146 -63.08 -6.45 -26.10
N THR A 147 -62.99 -7.29 -25.07
CA THR A 147 -64.03 -8.31 -24.79
C THR A 147 -65.39 -7.67 -24.50
N GLU A 148 -65.43 -6.61 -23.70
CA GLU A 148 -66.68 -5.88 -23.40
C GLU A 148 -67.28 -5.25 -24.68
N LEU A 149 -66.44 -4.65 -25.53
CA LEU A 149 -66.87 -4.10 -26.82
C LEU A 149 -67.43 -5.19 -27.73
N THR A 150 -66.77 -6.36 -27.81
CA THR A 150 -67.26 -7.47 -28.64
C THR A 150 -68.58 -8.03 -28.12
N GLU A 151 -68.78 -8.05 -26.79
CA GLU A 151 -70.04 -8.46 -26.18
C GLU A 151 -71.14 -7.45 -26.48
N ARG A 152 -70.91 -6.16 -26.25
CA ARG A 152 -71.87 -5.08 -26.60
C ARG A 152 -72.25 -5.10 -28.08
N LEU A 153 -71.28 -5.31 -28.98
CA LEU A 153 -71.54 -5.41 -30.42
C LEU A 153 -72.36 -6.66 -30.77
N ARG A 154 -72.09 -7.80 -30.11
CA ARG A 154 -72.86 -9.03 -30.27
C ARG A 154 -74.30 -8.86 -29.78
N ASP A 155 -74.50 -8.20 -28.65
CA ASP A 155 -75.83 -7.93 -28.10
C ASP A 155 -76.65 -7.00 -29.00
N CYS A 156 -76.01 -5.97 -29.56
CA CYS A 156 -76.62 -5.11 -30.58
C CYS A 156 -76.96 -5.88 -31.86
N ALA A 157 -76.13 -6.83 -32.28
CA ALA A 157 -76.35 -7.65 -33.47
C ALA A 157 -77.45 -8.73 -33.27
N ASN A 158 -77.61 -9.20 -32.04
CA ASN A 158 -78.61 -10.21 -31.66
C ASN A 158 -79.96 -9.61 -31.21
N LEU A 159 -80.11 -8.29 -31.29
CA LEU A 159 -81.40 -7.65 -31.04
C LEU A 159 -82.40 -8.09 -32.13
N PRO A 160 -83.54 -8.74 -31.78
CA PRO A 160 -84.50 -9.17 -32.77
C PRO A 160 -85.06 -7.96 -33.53
N VAL A 161 -85.32 -8.17 -34.83
CA VAL A 161 -85.93 -7.21 -35.79
C VAL A 161 -87.35 -6.86 -35.37
N GLN A 162 -87.53 -6.16 -34.25
CA GLN A 162 -88.83 -5.70 -33.74
C GLN A 162 -88.83 -4.21 -33.38
N VAL A 163 -87.69 -3.50 -33.49
CA VAL A 163 -87.62 -2.04 -33.26
C VAL A 163 -87.37 -1.25 -34.55
N ARG A 164 -87.48 -1.88 -35.73
CA ARG A 164 -87.48 -1.15 -37.02
C ARG A 164 -88.84 -0.58 -37.44
N ASN A 165 -89.92 -0.90 -36.72
CA ASN A 165 -91.30 -0.54 -37.11
C ASN A 165 -92.04 0.39 -36.12
N THR A 166 -91.35 1.28 -35.41
CA THR A 166 -92.03 2.30 -34.57
C THR A 166 -91.50 3.72 -34.75
N LEU A 167 -90.97 4.04 -35.94
CA LEU A 167 -90.79 5.42 -36.40
C LEU A 167 -91.06 5.46 -37.92
N ALA A 168 -92.34 5.44 -38.28
CA ALA A 168 -92.86 5.92 -39.56
C ALA A 168 -94.07 6.83 -39.25
#